data_AF-A0A531M9X9-F1
#
_entry.id   AF-A0A531M9X9-F1
#
_cell.length_a   1.000
_cell.length_b   1.000
_cell.length_c   1.000
_cell.angle_alpha   90.00
_cell.angle_beta   90.00
_cell.angle_gamma   90.00
#
_symmetry.space_group_name_H-M   'P 1'
#
loop_
_entity.id
_entity.type
_entity.pdbx_description
1 polymer ?
#
loop_
_entity_poly.entity_id
_entity_poly.type
_entity_poly.pdbx_seq_one_letter_code
_entity_poly.pdbx_strand_id
1 'polypeptide(L)' 'MQRFENAREAALALRPDDPVYCFRPQVLKADARQFMGMFPGKTAYAVKTNGEQIVLKTLVEAGVTAFDVASPGEFAA' A
#
# COMPACT_ATOMS: atom_id res chain seq x y z
N MET A 1 6.85 -5.23 12.91
CA MET A 1 7.63 -4.78 11.73
C MET A 1 8.68 -3.81 12.23
N GLN A 2 9.94 -3.98 11.81
CA GLN A 2 10.99 -3.00 12.09
C GLN A 2 10.63 -1.67 11.41
N ARG A 3 11.01 -0.56 12.04
CA ARG A 3 10.81 0.79 11.50
C ARG A 3 12.17 1.48 11.48
N PHE A 4 12.39 2.23 10.42
CA PHE A 4 13.57 3.03 10.18
C PHE A 4 13.08 4.39 9.70
N GLU A 5 13.80 5.46 10.04
CA GLU A 5 13.48 6.82 9.62
C GLU A 5 13.54 6.95 8.10
N ASN A 6 14.47 6.21 7.46
CA ASN A 6 14.62 6.18 6.02
C ASN A 6 15.37 4.93 5.54
N ALA A 7 15.43 4.77 4.21
CA ALA A 7 16.10 3.63 3.58
C ALA A 7 17.61 3.57 3.86
N ARG A 8 18.28 4.72 4.05
CA ARG A 8 19.73 4.76 4.36
C ARG A 8 20.00 4.15 5.72
N GLU A 9 19.21 4.50 6.73
CA GLU A 9 19.31 3.91 8.05
C GLU A 9 19.04 2.40 8.00
N ALA A 10 17.97 1.98 7.31
CA ALA A 10 17.64 0.57 7.14
C ALA A 10 18.81 -0.23 6.52
N ALA A 11 19.42 0.29 5.45
CA ALA A 11 20.55 -0.36 4.79
C ALA A 11 21.79 -0.49 5.68
N LEU A 12 22.10 0.55 6.47
CA LEU A 12 23.26 0.53 7.37
C LEU A 12 23.06 -0.39 8.58
N ALA A 13 21.83 -0.46 9.11
CA ALA A 13 21.47 -1.27 10.27
C ALA A 13 21.31 -2.75 9.91
N LEU A 14 20.66 -3.06 8.79
CA LEU A 14 20.36 -4.43 8.38
C LEU A 14 21.51 -5.07 7.58
N ARG A 15 22.30 -4.28 6.84
CA ARG A 15 23.34 -4.73 5.91
C ARG A 15 22.91 -5.97 5.09
N PRO A 16 21.79 -5.89 4.38
CA PRO A 16 21.22 -7.08 3.76
C PRO A 16 22.05 -7.49 2.53
N ASP A 17 22.16 -8.80 2.31
CA ASP A 17 22.78 -9.35 1.10
C ASP A 17 21.87 -9.16 -0.14
N ASP A 18 20.54 -9.13 0.07
CA ASP A 18 19.52 -8.96 -0.96
C ASP A 18 18.73 -7.64 -0.80
N PRO A 19 18.10 -7.11 -1.88
CA PRO A 19 17.23 -5.94 -1.79
C PRO A 19 16.05 -6.16 -0.83
N VAL A 20 15.70 -5.11 -0.08
CA VAL A 20 14.57 -5.13 0.86
C VAL A 20 13.47 -4.17 0.43
N TYR A 21 12.22 -4.62 0.54
CA TYR A 21 11.05 -3.75 0.33
C TYR A 21 10.77 -2.92 1.58
N CYS A 22 10.64 -1.60 1.40
CA CYS A 22 10.25 -0.68 2.46
C CYS A 22 8.83 -0.16 2.20
N PHE A 23 7.95 -0.29 3.19
CA PHE A 23 6.55 0.14 3.07
C PHE A 23 6.26 1.36 3.95
N ARG A 24 5.66 2.40 3.35
CA ARG A 24 5.31 3.66 4.00
C ARG A 24 3.78 3.82 4.08
N PRO A 25 3.11 3.16 5.04
CA PRO A 25 1.65 3.12 5.09
C PRO A 25 1.00 4.51 5.21
N GLN A 26 1.63 5.43 5.94
CA GLN A 26 1.06 6.77 6.13
C GLN A 26 1.07 7.61 4.85
N VAL A 27 2.08 7.42 3.99
CA VAL A 27 2.14 8.07 2.67
C VAL A 27 0.99 7.53 1.81
N LEU A 28 0.83 6.20 1.74
CA LEU A 28 -0.26 5.59 0.98
C LEU A 28 -1.65 6.06 1.46
N LYS A 29 -1.86 6.16 2.78
CA LYS A 29 -3.12 6.69 3.33
C LYS A 29 -3.35 8.15 2.95
N ALA A 30 -2.32 8.99 3.04
CA ALA A 30 -2.41 10.41 2.69
C ALA A 30 -2.78 10.57 1.20
N ASP A 31 -2.06 9.87 0.32
CA ASP A 31 -2.27 9.93 -1.12
C ASP A 31 -3.67 9.43 -1.50
N ALA A 32 -4.12 8.31 -0.93
CA ALA A 32 -5.46 7.75 -1.18
C ALA A 32 -6.56 8.72 -0.72
N ARG A 33 -6.44 9.30 0.47
CA ARG A 33 -7.41 10.28 1.00
C ARG A 33 -7.44 11.55 0.16
N GLN A 34 -6.28 12.04 -0.26
CA GLN A 34 -6.18 13.22 -1.12
C GLN A 34 -6.88 12.95 -2.46
N PHE A 35 -6.59 11.83 -3.11
CA PHE A 35 -7.22 11.48 -4.39
C PHE A 35 -8.74 11.37 -4.26
N MET A 36 -9.23 10.61 -3.27
CA MET A 36 -10.68 10.46 -3.03
C MET A 36 -11.35 11.78 -2.65
N GLY A 37 -10.64 12.70 -1.99
CA GLY A 37 -11.16 14.03 -1.67
C GLY A 37 -11.24 14.97 -2.87
N MET A 38 -10.43 14.75 -3.91
CA MET A 38 -10.40 15.56 -5.13
C MET A 38 -11.29 15.00 -6.24
N PHE A 39 -11.66 13.72 -6.17
CA PHE A 39 -12.49 13.06 -7.17
C PHE A 39 -13.91 12.80 -6.66
N PRO A 40 -14.95 13.43 -7.24
CA PRO A 40 -16.32 13.29 -6.75
C PRO A 40 -16.98 11.94 -7.08
N GLY A 41 -16.33 11.11 -7.92
CA GLY A 41 -16.83 9.81 -8.31
C GLY A 41 -16.42 8.68 -7.38
N LYS A 42 -16.89 7.48 -7.67
CA LYS A 42 -16.48 6.26 -6.96
C LYS A 42 -15.05 5.87 -7.35
N THR A 43 -14.12 5.95 -6.41
CA THR A 43 -12.75 5.46 -6.59
C THR A 43 -12.68 3.97 -6.32
N ALA A 44 -12.08 3.21 -7.24
CA ALA A 44 -11.74 1.81 -7.05
C ALA A 44 -10.23 1.61 -7.16
N TYR A 45 -9.66 0.80 -6.26
CA TYR A 45 -8.25 0.40 -6.34
C TYR A 45 -8.10 -0.87 -7.17
N ALA A 46 -7.22 -0.86 -8.16
CA ALA A 46 -6.93 -2.05 -8.97
C ALA A 46 -5.98 -3.00 -8.22
N VAL A 47 -6.48 -4.14 -7.77
CA VAL A 47 -5.73 -5.11 -6.94
C VAL A 47 -4.50 -5.65 -7.67
N LYS A 48 -4.59 -5.82 -9.00
CA LYS A 48 -3.45 -6.20 -9.85
C LYS A 48 -2.20 -5.31 -9.69
N THR A 49 -2.35 -4.06 -9.26
CA THR A 49 -1.21 -3.14 -9.10
C THR A 49 -0.34 -3.58 -7.93
N ASN A 50 -0.98 -3.92 -6.81
CA ASN A 50 -0.34 -4.53 -5.65
C ASN A 50 -1.44 -5.12 -4.75
N GLY A 51 -1.56 -6.45 -4.75
CA GLY A 51 -2.53 -7.21 -3.97
C GLY A 51 -2.01 -7.70 -2.62
N GLU A 52 -0.85 -7.21 -2.17
CA GLU A 52 -0.32 -7.58 -0.86
C GLU A 52 -1.27 -7.14 0.26
N GLN A 53 -1.48 -8.04 1.23
CA GLN A 53 -2.41 -7.83 2.34
C GLN A 53 -2.17 -6.53 3.11
N ILE A 54 -0.90 -6.15 3.26
CA ILE A 54 -0.53 -4.91 3.96
C ILE A 54 -0.97 -3.66 3.18
N VAL A 55 -0.98 -3.71 1.85
CA VAL A 55 -1.43 -2.62 0.97
C VAL A 55 -2.95 -2.52 1.01
N LEU A 56 -3.65 -3.64 0.78
CA LEU A 56 -5.11 -3.69 0.79
C LEU A 56 -5.67 -3.22 2.14
N LYS A 57 -5.14 -3.73 3.25
CA LYS A 57 -5.52 -3.28 4.60
C LYS A 57 -5.28 -1.78 4.80
N THR A 58 -4.14 -1.26 4.34
CA THR A 58 -3.82 0.18 4.46
C THR A 58 -4.81 1.05 3.68
N LEU A 59 -5.24 0.61 2.49
CA LEU A 59 -6.23 1.30 1.67
C LEU A 59 -7.64 1.25 2.30
N VAL A 60 -8.04 0.11 2.86
CA VAL A 60 -9.29 0.00 3.64
C VAL A 60 -9.27 0.96 4.82
N GLU A 61 -8.17 1.01 5.59
CA GLU A 61 -7.99 1.97 6.69
C GLU A 61 -7.93 3.43 6.22
N ALA A 62 -7.63 3.67 4.94
CA ALA A 62 -7.68 5.00 4.33
C ALA A 62 -9.10 5.41 3.91
N GLY A 63 -10.04 4.47 3.86
CA GLY A 63 -11.43 4.67 3.43
C GLY A 63 -11.74 4.19 2.02
N VAL A 64 -10.84 3.45 1.36
CA VAL A 64 -11.14 2.82 0.06
C VAL A 64 -12.12 1.68 0.27
N THR A 65 -13.24 1.71 -0.46
CA THR A 65 -14.34 0.74 -0.31
C THR A 65 -14.64 -0.05 -1.58
N ALA A 66 -13.92 0.22 -2.68
CA ALA A 66 -14.08 -0.49 -3.94
C ALA A 66 -12.73 -0.97 -4.47
N PHE A 67 -12.72 -2.21 -4.94
CA PHE A 67 -11.56 -2.90 -5.44
C PHE A 67 -11.90 -3.50 -6.80
N ASP A 68 -11.08 -3.20 -7.79
CA ASP A 68 -11.13 -3.78 -9.12
C ASP A 68 -10.22 -5.01 -9.16
N VAL A 69 -10.79 -6.16 -9.51
CA VAL A 69 -10.15 -7.48 -9.42
C VAL A 69 -10.28 -8.21 -10.75
N ALA A 70 -9.21 -8.90 -11.16
CA ALA A 70 -9.07 -9.53 -12.46
C ALA A 70 -8.93 -11.07 -12.39
N SER A 71 -8.87 -11.66 -11.19
CA SER A 71 -8.71 -13.12 -11.04
C SER A 71 -9.28 -13.63 -9.71
N PRO A 72 -9.65 -14.92 -9.60
CA PRO A 72 -10.10 -15.55 -8.34
C PRO A 72 -9.17 -15.32 -7.15
N GLY A 73 -7.85 -15.27 -7.38
CA GLY A 73 -6.89 -14.99 -6.32
C GLY A 73 -7.02 -13.58 -5.75
N GLU A 74 -7.32 -12.60 -6.61
CA GLU A 74 -7.55 -11.22 -6.18
C GLU A 74 -8.89 -11.05 -5.45
N PHE A 75 -9.90 -11.88 -5.72
CA PHE A 75 -11.14 -11.90 -4.93
C PHE A 75 -10.95 -12.46 -3.51
N ALA A 76 -10.00 -13.39 -3.35
CA ALA A 76 -9.77 -14.10 -2.09
C ALA A 76 -8.80 -13.35 -1.14
N ALA A 77 -8.08 -12.37 -1.67
CA ALA A 77 -7.17 -11.49 -0.92
C ALA A 77 -7.97 -10.54 -0.02
#